data_AF-A0A2D6YRL1-F1
#
_entry.id   AF-A0A2D6YRL1-F1
#
_cell.length_a   1.000
_cell.length_b   1.000
_cell.length_c   1.000
_cell.angle_alpha   90.00
_cell.angle_beta   90.00
_cell.angle_gamma   90.00
#
_symmetry.space_group_name_H-M   'P 1'
#
loop_
_entity.id
_entity.type
_entity.pdbx_description
1 polymer ?
#
loop_
_entity_poly.entity_id
_entity_poly.type
_entity_poly.pdbx_seq_one_letter_code
_entity_poly.pdbx_strand_id
1 'polypeptide(L)'
;MSIRVITAIASVATIGLFAVAEETEITATAGDARIRTVVDAETNEVEEAVVERLEGGTWAVREAATDAVEDAIDDVEDPMAAVDFVDCNENGIDDAIELADGALDANGNGTLDECEFAYGDLNLDMVIDGSDLFIVFGWWASPFPLFGDLNFDGVVDAGDTGLLLVRWGPTPF
;
A
#
# COMPACT_ATOMS: atom_id res chain seq x y z
N MET A 1 -35.80 -0.09 22.04
CA MET A 1 -34.97 0.84 21.25
C MET A 1 -35.62 0.91 19.87
N SER A 2 -36.48 1.91 19.66
CA SER A 2 -37.45 1.92 18.56
C SER A 2 -36.86 2.66 17.37
N ILE A 3 -36.54 1.95 16.29
CA ILE A 3 -36.18 2.54 15.00
C ILE A 3 -37.45 3.19 14.44
N ARG A 4 -37.46 4.52 14.32
CA ARG A 4 -38.55 5.28 13.70
C ARG A 4 -38.22 5.45 12.22
N VAL A 5 -38.90 4.70 11.36
CA VAL A 5 -38.86 4.90 9.90
C VAL A 5 -39.58 6.22 9.61
N ILE A 6 -38.86 7.20 9.08
CA ILE A 6 -39.40 8.53 8.75
C ILE A 6 -40.14 8.43 7.42
N THR A 7 -41.48 8.47 7.47
CA THR A 7 -42.31 8.63 6.26
C THR A 7 -42.36 10.12 5.92
N ALA A 8 -41.67 10.55 4.86
CA ALA A 8 -41.73 11.92 4.38
C ALA A 8 -42.96 12.11 3.46
N ILE A 9 -43.82 13.09 3.79
CA ILE A 9 -44.95 13.49 2.95
C ILE A 9 -44.47 14.63 2.04
N ALA A 10 -44.27 14.35 0.76
CA ALA A 10 -44.02 15.36 -0.25
C ALA A 10 -45.32 16.16 -0.51
N SER A 11 -45.31 17.45 -0.17
CA SER A 11 -46.43 18.35 -0.49
C SER A 11 -46.17 18.98 -1.86
N VAL A 12 -46.62 18.34 -2.94
CA VAL A 12 -46.56 18.93 -4.29
C VAL A 12 -47.82 19.74 -4.52
N ALA A 13 -47.70 21.07 -4.50
CA ALA A 13 -48.77 21.96 -4.97
C ALA A 13 -48.74 21.98 -6.51
N THR A 14 -49.57 21.16 -7.16
CA THR A 14 -49.68 21.16 -8.62
C THR A 14 -50.68 22.22 -9.11
N ILE A 15 -50.18 23.24 -9.82
CA ILE A 15 -50.92 23.89 -10.92
C ILE A 15 -50.10 23.67 -12.18
N GLY A 16 -50.79 23.18 -13.22
CA GLY A 16 -50.22 22.43 -14.34
C GLY A 16 -49.04 23.05 -15.09
N LEU A 17 -47.97 22.28 -15.18
CA LEU A 17 -47.17 21.97 -16.37
C LEU A 17 -46.26 20.80 -15.95
N PHE A 18 -46.28 19.66 -16.65
CA PHE A 18 -45.39 18.54 -16.33
C PHE A 18 -43.95 18.90 -16.73
N ALA A 19 -43.26 19.63 -15.87
CA ALA A 19 -41.80 19.54 -15.77
C ALA A 19 -41.53 18.44 -14.76
N VAL A 20 -40.99 17.31 -15.21
CA VAL A 20 -40.28 16.41 -14.30
C VAL A 20 -39.10 17.26 -13.82
N ALA A 21 -39.03 17.50 -12.51
CA ALA A 21 -37.85 18.17 -11.96
C ALA A 21 -36.68 17.20 -12.15
N GLU A 22 -35.69 17.61 -12.94
CA GLU A 22 -34.45 16.87 -13.22
C GLU A 22 -33.66 16.63 -11.93
N GLU A 23 -33.77 17.58 -11.00
CA GLU A 23 -33.19 17.55 -9.67
C GLU A 23 -34.28 17.70 -8.60
N THR A 24 -34.08 17.02 -7.46
CA THR A 24 -34.94 17.15 -6.29
C THR A 24 -34.14 17.62 -5.07
N GLU A 25 -34.58 18.73 -4.47
CA GLU A 25 -34.00 19.21 -3.22
C GLU A 25 -34.74 18.61 -2.02
N ILE A 26 -33.99 17.93 -1.15
CA ILE A 26 -34.48 17.38 0.12
C ILE A 26 -33.78 18.11 1.25
N THR A 27 -34.56 18.62 2.21
CA THR A 27 -34.01 19.31 3.39
C THR A 27 -34.49 18.65 4.68
N ALA A 28 -33.56 18.33 5.58
CA ALA A 28 -33.82 17.86 6.93
C ALA A 28 -33.29 18.88 7.96
N THR A 29 -34.15 19.42 8.81
CA THR A 29 -33.79 20.45 9.80
C THR A 29 -33.90 19.92 11.24
N ALA A 30 -32.89 20.18 12.06
CA ALA A 30 -32.85 19.85 13.48
C ALA A 30 -32.26 21.03 14.27
N GLY A 31 -33.14 21.82 14.91
CA GLY A 31 -32.72 22.98 15.70
C GLY A 31 -32.08 24.07 14.82
N ASP A 32 -30.84 24.43 15.14
CA ASP A 32 -30.04 25.42 14.40
C ASP A 32 -29.22 24.82 13.26
N ALA A 33 -29.35 23.51 12.97
CA ALA A 33 -28.68 22.83 11.88
C ALA A 33 -29.69 22.28 10.86
N ARG A 34 -29.33 22.29 9.58
CA ARG A 34 -30.05 21.55 8.54
C ARG A 34 -29.09 20.93 7.55
N ILE A 35 -29.52 19.82 6.96
CA ILE A 35 -28.84 19.18 5.84
C ILE A 35 -29.72 19.43 4.62
N ARG A 36 -29.13 20.00 3.57
CA ARG A 36 -29.73 20.14 2.25
C ARG A 36 -29.04 19.15 1.32
N THR A 37 -29.81 18.30 0.64
CA THR A 37 -29.30 17.36 -0.35
C THR A 37 -30.00 17.57 -1.68
N VAL A 38 -29.22 17.71 -2.75
CA VAL A 38 -29.68 17.69 -4.13
C VAL A 38 -29.52 16.26 -4.63
N VAL A 39 -30.60 15.70 -5.15
CA VAL A 39 -30.64 14.32 -5.66
C VAL A 39 -31.12 14.37 -7.11
N ASP A 40 -30.37 13.74 -8.00
CA ASP A 40 -30.77 13.51 -9.38
C ASP A 40 -31.99 12.59 -9.39
N ALA A 41 -33.08 13.07 -9.99
CA ALA A 41 -34.37 12.37 -9.98
C ALA A 41 -34.42 11.16 -10.91
N GLU A 42 -33.49 11.04 -11.86
CA GLU A 42 -33.37 9.94 -12.81
C GLU A 42 -32.49 8.81 -12.26
N THR A 43 -31.35 9.16 -11.67
CA THR A 43 -30.35 8.19 -11.18
C THR A 43 -30.56 7.81 -9.71
N ASN A 44 -31.29 8.64 -8.95
CA ASN A 44 -31.37 8.58 -7.47
C ASN A 44 -30.00 8.72 -6.80
N GLU A 45 -29.04 9.38 -7.45
CA GLU A 45 -27.73 9.69 -6.89
C GLU A 45 -27.76 11.06 -6.19
N VAL A 46 -27.00 11.18 -5.10
CA VAL A 46 -26.85 12.45 -4.37
C VAL A 46 -25.75 13.25 -5.06
N GLU A 47 -26.11 14.37 -5.67
CA GLU A 47 -25.14 15.23 -6.36
C GLU A 47 -24.43 16.17 -5.41
N GLU A 48 -25.17 16.72 -4.44
CA GLU A 48 -24.61 17.65 -3.47
C GLU A 48 -25.31 17.46 -2.13
N ALA A 49 -24.52 17.39 -1.05
CA ALA A 49 -25.05 17.37 0.31
C ALA A 49 -24.32 18.45 1.10
N VAL A 50 -25.06 19.40 1.68
CA VAL A 50 -24.49 20.54 2.41
C VAL A 50 -25.04 20.59 3.82
N VAL A 51 -24.15 20.80 4.80
CA VAL A 51 -24.55 21.09 6.17
C VAL A 51 -24.58 22.59 6.38
N GLU A 52 -25.77 23.11 6.70
CA GLU A 52 -25.99 24.52 6.95
C GLU A 52 -26.32 24.75 8.43
N ARG A 53 -25.80 25.85 9.00
CA ARG A 53 -26.15 26.31 10.35
C ARG A 53 -26.85 27.66 10.31
N LEU A 54 -27.82 27.84 11.18
CA LEU A 54 -28.56 29.10 11.31
C LEU A 54 -27.70 30.13 12.06
N GLU A 55 -27.26 31.16 11.35
CA GLU A 55 -26.45 32.26 11.88
C GLU A 55 -27.13 33.59 11.60
N GLY A 56 -27.42 34.38 12.63
CA GLY A 56 -28.04 35.70 12.45
C GLY A 56 -29.42 35.69 11.79
N GLY A 57 -30.11 34.53 11.77
CA GLY A 57 -31.40 34.35 11.09
C GLY A 57 -31.30 33.89 9.64
N THR A 58 -30.08 33.72 9.11
CA THR A 58 -29.80 33.19 7.78
C THR A 58 -29.10 31.84 7.90
N TRP A 59 -29.43 30.90 7.01
CA TRP A 59 -28.70 29.63 6.95
C TRP A 59 -27.39 29.83 6.20
N ALA A 60 -26.28 29.60 6.89
CA ALA A 60 -24.94 29.68 6.33
C ALA A 60 -24.39 28.28 6.09
N VAL A 61 -23.91 28.04 4.86
CA VAL A 61 -23.13 26.85 4.51
C VAL A 61 -21.84 26.87 5.32
N ARG A 62 -21.52 25.77 6.00
CA ARG A 62 -20.23 25.64 6.69
C ARG A 62 -19.23 24.80 5.90
N GLU A 63 -19.71 23.77 5.22
CA GLU A 63 -18.93 22.92 4.32
C GLU A 63 -19.91 22.07 3.49
N ALA A 64 -19.55 21.72 2.26
CA ALA A 64 -20.22 20.61 1.60
C ALA A 64 -19.83 19.34 2.35
N ALA A 65 -20.83 18.52 2.72
CA ALA A 65 -20.61 17.26 3.44
C ALA A 65 -19.79 16.27 2.61
N THR A 66 -19.76 16.44 1.29
CA THR A 66 -18.93 15.70 0.35
C THR A 66 -17.45 16.08 0.50
N ASP A 67 -17.15 17.38 0.58
CA ASP A 67 -15.78 17.89 0.67
C ASP A 67 -15.10 17.45 1.98
N ALA A 68 -15.86 17.46 3.09
CA ALA A 68 -15.37 16.99 4.39
C ALA A 68 -15.03 15.49 4.42
N VAL A 69 -15.66 14.70 3.54
CA VAL A 69 -15.36 13.27 3.39
C VAL A 69 -14.17 13.07 2.46
N GLU A 70 -14.03 13.88 1.42
CA GLU A 70 -12.90 13.85 0.50
C GLU A 70 -11.59 14.22 1.22
N ASP A 71 -11.58 15.30 2.01
CA ASP A 71 -10.43 15.70 2.84
C ASP A 71 -10.02 14.59 3.83
N ALA A 72 -11.00 13.88 4.40
CA ALA A 72 -10.74 12.78 5.33
C ALA A 72 -10.21 11.50 4.65
N ILE A 73 -10.42 11.36 3.33
CA ILE A 73 -9.95 10.22 2.53
C ILE A 73 -8.57 10.53 1.93
N ASP A 74 -8.29 11.79 1.57
CA ASP A 74 -7.00 12.23 1.02
C ASP A 74 -5.87 12.18 2.07
N ASP A 75 -6.22 12.25 3.36
CA ASP A 75 -5.31 12.04 4.50
C ASP A 75 -4.94 10.57 4.73
N VAL A 76 -5.57 9.62 4.04
CA VAL A 76 -5.16 8.21 4.08
C VAL A 76 -4.07 8.02 3.03
N GLU A 77 -2.87 8.47 3.37
CA GLU A 77 -1.63 8.16 2.66
C GLU A 77 -1.60 6.64 2.41
N ASP A 78 -1.58 6.27 1.13
CA ASP A 78 -1.80 4.92 0.61
C ASP A 78 -1.19 3.82 1.52
N PRO A 79 -2.01 3.06 2.27
CA PRO A 79 -1.51 2.07 3.21
C PRO A 79 -0.82 0.88 2.51
N MET A 80 -0.86 0.83 1.18
CA MET A 80 -0.25 -0.20 0.34
C MET A 80 0.90 0.31 -0.54
N ALA A 81 1.21 1.61 -0.53
CA ALA A 81 2.34 2.18 -1.30
C ALA A 81 3.73 1.79 -0.75
N ALA A 82 3.80 1.01 0.34
CA ALA A 82 5.05 0.66 1.02
C ALA A 82 5.26 -0.84 1.23
N VAL A 83 4.56 -1.72 0.49
CA VAL A 83 5.07 -3.09 0.32
C VAL A 83 6.06 -3.02 -0.83
N ASP A 84 7.32 -2.75 -0.48
CA ASP A 84 8.42 -2.87 -1.43
C ASP A 84 8.42 -4.32 -1.90
N PHE A 85 8.15 -4.54 -3.19
CA PHE A 85 8.24 -5.87 -3.77
C PHE A 85 9.72 -6.18 -3.91
N VAL A 86 10.27 -6.83 -2.88
CA VAL A 86 11.65 -7.30 -2.86
C VAL A 86 11.66 -8.71 -3.43
N ASP A 87 12.41 -8.91 -4.51
CA ASP A 87 12.57 -10.19 -5.21
C ASP A 87 14.05 -10.30 -5.58
N CYS A 88 14.87 -10.65 -4.60
CA CYS A 88 16.32 -10.57 -4.73
C CYS A 88 16.89 -11.64 -5.67
N ASN A 89 16.16 -12.74 -5.88
CA ASN A 89 16.55 -13.84 -6.77
C ASN A 89 15.86 -13.77 -8.16
N GLU A 90 15.05 -12.72 -8.41
CA GLU A 90 14.30 -12.45 -9.64
C GLU A 90 13.39 -13.61 -10.09
N ASN A 91 12.82 -14.37 -9.15
CA ASN A 91 11.97 -15.51 -9.45
C ASN A 91 10.48 -15.13 -9.64
N GLY A 92 10.11 -13.87 -9.40
CA GLY A 92 8.76 -13.33 -9.52
C GLY A 92 7.87 -13.57 -8.29
N ILE A 93 8.44 -14.02 -7.18
CA ILE A 93 7.81 -14.17 -5.87
C ILE A 93 8.48 -13.16 -4.94
N ASP A 94 7.68 -12.53 -4.08
CA ASP A 94 8.19 -11.61 -3.07
C ASP A 94 8.99 -12.41 -2.02
N ASP A 95 10.19 -11.95 -1.66
CA ASP A 95 11.07 -12.56 -0.67
C ASP A 95 10.35 -12.81 0.66
N ALA A 96 9.42 -11.92 1.06
CA ALA A 96 8.62 -12.09 2.27
C ALA A 96 7.64 -13.27 2.18
N ILE A 97 7.13 -13.56 0.98
CA ILE A 97 6.32 -14.77 0.73
C ILE A 97 7.21 -16.00 0.77
N GLU A 98 8.41 -15.94 0.18
CA GLU A 98 9.35 -17.06 0.20
C GLU A 98 9.75 -17.44 1.64
N LEU A 99 10.07 -16.44 2.48
CA LEU A 99 10.34 -16.65 3.90
C LEU A 99 9.15 -17.27 4.63
N ALA A 100 7.93 -16.80 4.34
CA ALA A 100 6.70 -17.36 4.94
C ALA A 100 6.42 -18.81 4.50
N ASP A 101 6.79 -19.15 3.26
CA ASP A 101 6.69 -20.50 2.70
C ASP A 101 7.85 -21.42 3.13
N GLY A 102 8.82 -20.88 3.88
CA GLY A 102 9.89 -21.63 4.54
C GLY A 102 11.22 -21.64 3.79
N ALA A 103 11.49 -20.62 2.98
CA ALA A 103 12.83 -20.35 2.47
C ALA A 103 13.83 -20.13 3.62
N LEU A 104 15.12 -20.26 3.31
CA LEU A 104 16.19 -20.21 4.30
C LEU A 104 16.51 -18.77 4.72
N ASP A 105 16.56 -18.57 6.04
CA ASP A 105 17.01 -17.37 6.76
C ASP A 105 17.67 -17.85 8.06
N ALA A 106 18.90 -18.35 7.95
CA ALA A 106 19.59 -19.03 9.03
C ALA A 106 20.06 -18.05 10.13
N ASN A 107 20.34 -16.81 9.77
CA ASN A 107 20.74 -15.76 10.72
C ASN A 107 19.53 -15.00 11.31
N GLY A 108 18.33 -15.16 10.74
CA GLY A 108 17.08 -14.59 11.24
C GLY A 108 16.95 -13.09 10.96
N ASN A 109 17.58 -12.60 9.89
CA ASN A 109 17.61 -11.17 9.55
C ASN A 109 16.45 -10.74 8.62
N GLY A 110 15.66 -11.68 8.12
CA GLY A 110 14.55 -11.41 7.20
C GLY A 110 14.97 -11.19 5.74
N THR A 111 16.21 -11.54 5.38
CA THR A 111 16.71 -11.66 4.01
C THR A 111 16.88 -13.14 3.69
N LEU A 112 16.71 -13.51 2.41
CA LEU A 112 16.95 -14.88 1.98
C LEU A 112 18.45 -15.20 2.02
N ASP A 113 18.83 -16.31 2.67
CA ASP A 113 20.21 -16.81 2.70
C ASP A 113 20.77 -16.94 1.26
N GLU A 114 19.94 -17.37 0.29
CA GLU A 114 20.34 -17.51 -1.11
C GLU A 114 20.80 -16.18 -1.73
N CYS A 115 20.18 -15.07 -1.34
CA CYS A 115 20.54 -13.75 -1.85
C CYS A 115 21.80 -13.20 -1.20
N GLU A 116 22.00 -13.44 0.10
CA GLU A 116 23.24 -13.14 0.79
C GLU A 116 24.42 -13.92 0.17
N PHE A 117 24.23 -15.23 -0.06
CA PHE A 117 25.23 -16.08 -0.69
C PHE A 117 25.56 -15.66 -2.13
N ALA A 118 24.55 -15.34 -2.94
CA ALA A 118 24.74 -14.87 -4.31
C ALA A 118 25.47 -13.52 -4.38
N TYR A 119 25.31 -12.69 -3.34
CA TYR A 119 26.01 -11.42 -3.24
C TYR A 119 27.46 -11.57 -2.76
N GLY A 120 27.73 -12.58 -1.92
CA GLY A 120 29.08 -12.94 -1.47
C GLY A 120 29.28 -12.82 0.04
N ASP A 121 28.21 -12.61 0.81
CA ASP A 121 28.22 -12.77 2.27
C ASP A 121 27.97 -14.25 2.58
N LEU A 122 29.06 -14.98 2.73
CA LEU A 122 29.06 -16.44 2.80
C LEU A 122 28.98 -16.95 4.24
N ASN A 123 29.18 -16.08 5.23
CA ASN A 123 29.05 -16.38 6.65
C ASN A 123 27.80 -15.77 7.30
N LEU A 124 26.99 -15.01 6.53
CA LEU A 124 25.71 -14.41 6.92
C LEU A 124 25.85 -13.36 8.02
N ASP A 125 26.88 -12.51 7.94
CA ASP A 125 27.16 -11.46 8.93
C ASP A 125 26.93 -10.02 8.44
N MET A 126 26.33 -9.86 7.27
CA MET A 126 26.02 -8.62 6.55
C MET A 126 27.26 -7.85 6.06
N VAL A 127 28.43 -8.48 6.05
CA VAL A 127 29.68 -7.84 5.61
C VAL A 127 30.50 -8.80 4.77
N ILE A 128 30.85 -8.38 3.57
CA ILE A 128 31.84 -9.08 2.75
C ILE A 128 33.24 -8.69 3.23
N ASP A 129 33.91 -9.59 3.96
CA ASP A 129 35.25 -9.38 4.47
C ASP A 129 36.20 -10.58 4.30
N GLY A 130 37.26 -10.62 5.12
CA GLY A 130 38.24 -11.70 5.08
C GLY A 130 37.63 -13.07 5.35
N SER A 131 36.55 -13.14 6.12
CA SER A 131 35.83 -14.35 6.47
C SER A 131 35.23 -15.01 5.24
N ASP A 132 34.56 -14.24 4.39
CA ASP A 132 33.96 -14.71 3.14
C ASP A 132 35.04 -15.11 2.13
N LEU A 133 36.12 -14.33 2.05
CA LEU A 133 37.27 -14.68 1.24
C LEU A 133 37.89 -16.02 1.67
N PHE A 134 37.97 -16.28 2.98
CA PHE A 134 38.43 -17.57 3.49
C PHE A 134 37.48 -18.72 3.12
N ILE A 135 36.18 -18.46 3.01
CA ILE A 135 35.21 -19.46 2.52
C ILE A 135 35.45 -19.74 1.05
N VAL A 136 35.58 -18.72 0.19
CA VAL A 136 35.93 -18.88 -1.24
C VAL A 136 37.21 -19.72 -1.41
N PHE A 137 38.26 -19.42 -0.65
CA PHE A 137 39.49 -20.20 -0.69
C PHE A 137 39.34 -21.62 -0.12
N GLY A 138 38.41 -21.84 0.80
CA GLY A 138 38.06 -23.18 1.29
C GLY A 138 37.45 -24.08 0.20
N TRP A 139 36.79 -23.49 -0.79
CA TRP A 139 36.15 -24.18 -1.92
C TRP A 139 36.97 -24.15 -3.21
N TRP A 140 38.20 -23.62 -3.18
CA TRP A 140 39.02 -23.40 -4.38
C TRP A 140 39.16 -24.65 -5.26
N ALA A 141 38.91 -24.47 -6.56
CA ALA A 141 38.91 -25.51 -7.59
C ALA A 141 37.96 -26.69 -7.32
N SER A 142 36.98 -26.53 -6.42
CA SER A 142 35.97 -27.56 -6.15
C SER A 142 35.03 -27.68 -7.35
N PRO A 143 34.85 -28.88 -7.93
CA PRO A 143 33.76 -29.13 -8.84
C PRO A 143 32.46 -29.24 -8.04
N PHE A 144 31.42 -28.49 -8.44
CA PHE A 144 30.13 -28.40 -7.73
C PHE A 144 30.26 -27.86 -6.29
N PRO A 145 30.78 -26.64 -6.12
CA PRO A 145 30.85 -26.02 -4.80
C PRO A 145 29.44 -25.74 -4.25
N LEU A 146 29.29 -25.85 -2.92
CA LEU A 146 28.05 -25.41 -2.27
C LEU A 146 28.02 -23.89 -2.08
N PHE A 147 29.19 -23.25 -2.01
CA PHE A 147 29.38 -21.83 -1.78
C PHE A 147 30.58 -21.30 -2.56
N GLY A 148 30.61 -20.00 -2.82
CA GLY A 148 31.80 -19.30 -3.33
C GLY A 148 32.02 -19.36 -4.85
N ASP A 149 31.15 -20.05 -5.60
CA ASP A 149 31.04 -19.87 -7.07
C ASP A 149 30.02 -18.76 -7.33
N LEU A 150 30.53 -17.53 -7.38
CA LEU A 150 29.74 -16.30 -7.48
C LEU A 150 29.44 -15.91 -8.92
N ASN A 151 30.18 -16.47 -9.89
CA ASN A 151 29.95 -16.23 -11.31
C ASN A 151 29.14 -17.36 -12.00
N PHE A 152 28.85 -18.44 -11.27
CA PHE A 152 28.09 -19.62 -11.71
C PHE A 152 28.73 -20.38 -12.89
N ASP A 153 30.06 -20.37 -12.99
CA ASP A 153 30.78 -21.11 -14.04
C ASP A 153 31.10 -22.57 -13.65
N GLY A 154 30.74 -22.97 -12.42
CA GLY A 154 30.85 -24.33 -11.91
C GLY A 154 32.19 -24.64 -11.24
N VAL A 155 33.08 -23.66 -11.10
CA VAL A 155 34.37 -23.80 -10.39
C VAL A 155 34.64 -22.58 -9.54
N VAL A 156 35.10 -22.78 -8.30
CA VAL A 156 35.59 -21.65 -7.49
C VAL A 156 37.03 -21.31 -7.88
N ASP A 157 37.24 -20.13 -8.47
CA ASP A 157 38.56 -19.67 -8.87
C ASP A 157 38.79 -18.15 -8.67
N ALA A 158 39.75 -17.61 -9.41
CA ALA A 158 40.11 -16.19 -9.32
C ALA A 158 38.97 -15.28 -9.81
N GLY A 159 38.07 -15.77 -10.65
CA GLY A 159 36.85 -15.09 -11.09
C GLY A 159 35.95 -14.75 -9.91
N ASP A 160 35.65 -15.72 -9.05
CA ASP A 160 34.79 -15.53 -7.88
C ASP A 160 35.44 -14.64 -6.84
N THR A 161 36.74 -14.84 -6.61
CA THR A 161 37.52 -13.95 -5.74
C THR A 161 37.46 -12.51 -6.25
N GLY A 162 37.55 -12.31 -7.57
CA GLY A 162 37.39 -11.00 -8.18
C GLY A 162 36.02 -10.37 -7.93
N LEU A 163 34.94 -11.15 -8.02
CA LEU A 163 33.58 -10.69 -7.73
C LEU A 163 33.39 -10.33 -6.26
N LEU A 164 33.87 -11.17 -5.35
CA LEU A 164 33.81 -10.92 -3.91
C LEU A 164 34.54 -9.61 -3.55
N LEU A 165 35.75 -9.40 -4.08
CA LEU A 165 36.55 -8.22 -3.79
C LEU A 165 35.96 -6.91 -4.34
N VAL A 166 35.14 -6.96 -5.40
CA VAL A 166 34.45 -5.76 -5.92
C VAL A 166 33.32 -5.30 -4.98
N ARG A 167 32.80 -6.20 -4.14
CA ARG A 167 31.69 -5.94 -3.21
C ARG A 167 32.14 -5.84 -1.75
N TRP A 168 33.44 -5.67 -1.51
CA TRP A 168 34.01 -5.65 -0.16
C TRP A 168 33.37 -4.60 0.76
N GLY A 169 32.96 -5.02 1.95
CA GLY A 169 32.28 -4.19 2.94
C GLY A 169 30.82 -4.59 3.15
N PRO A 170 30.00 -3.69 3.72
CA PRO A 170 28.61 -3.99 4.06
C PRO A 170 27.76 -4.37 2.84
N THR A 171 26.82 -5.29 3.04
CA THR A 171 25.82 -5.68 2.04
C THR A 171 24.64 -4.69 2.00
N PRO A 172 23.86 -4.67 0.89
CA PRO A 172 22.76 -3.71 0.70
C PRO A 172 21.39 -4.18 1.24
N PHE A 173 21.35 -5.23 2.07
CA PHE A 173 20.13 -5.80 2.66
C PHE A 173 20.09 -5.51 4.17
#